data_AF-A0A1N7KKU5-F1
#
_entry.id   AF-A0A1N7KKU5-F1
#
_cell.length_a   1.000
_cell.length_b   1.000
_cell.length_c   1.000
_cell.angle_alpha   90.00
_cell.angle_beta   90.00
_cell.angle_gamma   90.00
#
_symmetry.space_group_name_H-M   'P 1'
#
loop_
_entity.id
_entity.type
_entity.pdbx_description
1 polymer ?
#
loop_
_entity_poly.entity_id
_entity_poly.type
_entity_poly.pdbx_seq_one_letter_code
_entity_poly.pdbx_strand_id
1 'polypeptide(L)'
;MVSKKDEISNTVFLAELLFIFSTEKNMLDIEYIENILKGKDGLEFQKCAANYLRKKYGGAFQEVASMGPLGDGGKDGYVLETREYFAMSTWSDNIATKIKNDYKNCIDKNLEVKKFIFVTNRKIGPKECDVIDKLNLGNQDIKIETLSHRDMAKALIEYPQREVLAILGKPMSFYDDKTVYFEECRDRQLTFTLWESIKDSMHVYLATIFFVAVFCTSFFYVEADWAKTLCFIVVAALMSLYMLVNINSLRKYKYAHKILYLLVTGKLQTQNEVLLNEGRHLTIKRNSTWNFTINKRSINCIKRGCSSKVFLYTQEDGTIIGRCEKDKLNHTYRVDNNFYGELL
;
A
#
# COMPACT_ATOMS: atom_id res chain seq x y z
N MET A 1 -14.19 0.20 -65.71
CA MET A 1 -14.73 -1.09 -65.22
C MET A 1 -13.78 -1.62 -64.17
N VAL A 2 -14.07 -1.36 -62.89
CA VAL A 2 -13.31 -1.95 -61.78
C VAL A 2 -13.78 -3.40 -61.63
N SER A 3 -12.83 -4.32 -61.54
CA SER A 3 -13.05 -5.77 -61.60
C SER A 3 -13.84 -6.25 -60.38
N LYS A 4 -14.96 -6.97 -60.61
CA LYS A 4 -15.76 -7.65 -59.57
C LYS A 4 -14.97 -8.58 -58.65
N LYS A 5 -13.73 -8.96 -59.01
CA LYS A 5 -12.83 -9.74 -58.15
C LYS A 5 -12.22 -8.94 -57.00
N ASP A 6 -12.03 -7.64 -57.17
CA ASP A 6 -11.39 -6.79 -56.15
C ASP A 6 -12.36 -6.41 -55.03
N GLU A 7 -13.66 -6.31 -55.33
CA GLU A 7 -14.71 -6.11 -54.32
C GLU A 7 -14.87 -7.32 -53.39
N ILE A 8 -14.81 -8.55 -53.94
CA ILE A 8 -15.00 -9.77 -53.13
C ILE A 8 -13.78 -9.98 -52.20
N SER A 9 -12.57 -9.69 -52.67
CA SER A 9 -11.35 -9.79 -51.86
C SER A 9 -11.33 -8.80 -50.69
N ASN A 10 -11.76 -7.56 -50.90
CA ASN A 10 -11.83 -6.55 -49.84
C ASN A 10 -12.93 -6.84 -48.80
N THR A 11 -14.03 -7.46 -49.22
CA THR A 11 -15.14 -7.79 -48.30
C THR A 11 -14.77 -8.94 -47.36
N VAL A 12 -14.03 -9.94 -47.87
CA VAL A 12 -13.53 -11.07 -47.05
C VAL A 12 -12.42 -10.59 -46.10
N PHE A 13 -11.52 -9.71 -46.56
CA PHE A 13 -10.46 -9.16 -45.72
C PHE A 13 -11.00 -8.25 -44.61
N LEU A 14 -12.04 -7.45 -44.88
CA LEU A 14 -12.75 -6.67 -43.86
C LEU A 14 -13.53 -7.55 -42.89
N ALA A 15 -14.10 -8.67 -43.34
CA ALA A 15 -14.77 -9.64 -42.47
C ALA A 15 -13.78 -10.39 -41.57
N GLU A 16 -12.59 -10.77 -42.06
CA GLU A 16 -11.52 -11.36 -41.24
C GLU A 16 -10.92 -10.34 -40.26
N LEU A 17 -10.72 -9.08 -40.67
CA LEU A 17 -10.31 -8.01 -39.76
C LEU A 17 -11.38 -7.74 -38.69
N LEU A 18 -12.66 -7.69 -39.06
CA LEU A 18 -13.76 -7.58 -38.08
C LEU A 18 -13.88 -8.81 -37.18
N PHE A 19 -13.53 -10.00 -37.66
CA PHE A 19 -13.51 -11.22 -36.85
C PHE A 19 -12.31 -11.25 -35.88
N ILE A 20 -11.14 -10.78 -36.32
CA ILE A 20 -9.94 -10.62 -35.47
C ILE A 20 -10.12 -9.47 -34.45
N PHE A 21 -10.78 -8.38 -34.83
CA PHE A 21 -11.13 -7.30 -33.89
C PHE A 21 -12.34 -7.63 -33.00
N SER A 22 -13.17 -8.61 -33.37
CA SER A 22 -14.29 -9.08 -32.54
C SER A 22 -13.87 -10.16 -31.53
N THR A 23 -12.73 -10.84 -31.70
CA THR A 23 -12.23 -11.84 -30.75
C THR A 23 -11.38 -11.26 -29.62
N GLU A 24 -11.00 -9.98 -29.68
CA GLU A 24 -10.47 -9.22 -28.52
C GLU A 24 -11.59 -8.68 -27.59
N LYS A 25 -12.83 -9.09 -27.80
CA LYS A 25 -13.97 -8.63 -27.00
C LYS A 25 -14.12 -9.47 -25.72
N ASN A 26 -13.70 -8.85 -24.61
CA ASN A 26 -13.83 -9.25 -23.19
C ASN A 26 -12.85 -10.32 -22.68
N MET A 27 -11.59 -9.93 -22.47
CA MET A 27 -10.58 -10.72 -21.73
C MET A 27 -10.92 -10.96 -20.24
N LEU A 28 -11.96 -10.30 -19.70
CA LEU A 28 -12.46 -10.48 -18.33
C LEU A 28 -13.82 -11.17 -18.38
N ASP A 29 -13.81 -12.49 -18.39
CA ASP A 29 -14.99 -13.30 -18.11
C ASP A 29 -15.03 -13.73 -16.63
N ILE A 30 -16.15 -14.33 -16.21
CA ILE A 30 -16.34 -14.77 -14.83
C ILE A 30 -15.27 -15.81 -14.43
N GLU A 31 -14.89 -16.69 -15.36
CA GLU A 31 -13.92 -17.76 -15.10
C GLU A 31 -12.52 -17.19 -14.82
N TYR A 32 -12.10 -16.20 -15.60
CA TYR A 32 -10.84 -15.49 -15.40
C TYR A 32 -10.80 -14.78 -14.04
N ILE A 33 -11.86 -14.05 -13.69
CA ILE A 33 -11.96 -13.34 -12.39
C ILE A 33 -11.96 -14.34 -11.23
N GLU A 34 -12.74 -15.43 -11.34
CA GLU A 34 -12.81 -16.49 -10.34
C GLU A 34 -11.43 -17.13 -10.11
N ASN A 35 -10.72 -17.47 -11.18
CA ASN A 35 -9.38 -18.07 -11.12
C ASN A 35 -8.36 -17.15 -10.45
N ILE A 36 -8.40 -15.84 -10.72
CA ILE A 36 -7.53 -14.88 -10.05
C ILE A 36 -7.83 -14.80 -8.55
N LEU A 37 -9.10 -14.66 -8.18
CA LEU A 37 -9.50 -14.55 -6.77
C LEU A 37 -9.16 -15.82 -5.99
N LYS A 38 -9.37 -16.99 -6.60
CA LYS A 38 -9.02 -18.29 -6.03
C LYS A 38 -7.51 -18.45 -5.81
N GLY A 39 -6.69 -17.92 -6.73
CA GLY A 39 -5.23 -18.03 -6.67
C GLY A 39 -4.54 -17.06 -5.70
N LYS A 40 -5.27 -16.12 -5.09
CA LYS A 40 -4.72 -15.18 -4.10
C LYS A 40 -4.86 -15.76 -2.71
N ASP A 41 -3.78 -15.73 -1.93
CA ASP A 41 -3.76 -16.21 -0.54
C ASP A 41 -3.36 -15.09 0.45
N GLY A 42 -3.67 -15.31 1.73
CA GLY A 42 -3.34 -14.41 2.84
C GLY A 42 -3.84 -12.98 2.63
N LEU A 43 -2.91 -12.04 2.88
CA LEU A 43 -3.16 -10.60 2.79
C LEU A 43 -3.56 -10.13 1.38
N GLU A 44 -3.15 -10.83 0.32
CA GLU A 44 -3.48 -10.42 -1.05
C GLU A 44 -4.96 -10.58 -1.36
N PHE A 45 -5.56 -11.68 -0.92
CA PHE A 45 -7.00 -11.89 -1.05
C PHE A 45 -7.77 -10.92 -0.16
N GLN A 46 -7.36 -10.75 1.10
CA GLN A 46 -8.03 -9.81 2.01
C GLN A 46 -8.01 -8.39 1.44
N LYS A 47 -6.92 -7.98 0.79
CA LYS A 47 -6.84 -6.69 0.08
C LYS A 47 -7.82 -6.62 -1.10
N CYS A 48 -7.94 -7.68 -1.90
CA CYS A 48 -8.90 -7.71 -3.02
C CYS A 48 -10.35 -7.69 -2.53
N ALA A 49 -10.67 -8.45 -1.49
CA ALA A 49 -11.97 -8.46 -0.85
C ALA A 49 -12.31 -7.09 -0.25
N ALA A 50 -11.37 -6.44 0.44
CA ALA A 50 -11.56 -5.09 0.96
C ALA A 50 -11.79 -4.07 -0.17
N ASN A 51 -11.06 -4.15 -1.28
CA ASN A 51 -11.28 -3.28 -2.44
C ASN A 51 -12.65 -3.50 -3.07
N TYR A 52 -13.09 -4.75 -3.20
CA TYR A 52 -14.44 -5.09 -3.66
C TYR A 52 -15.51 -4.49 -2.73
N LEU A 53 -15.38 -4.65 -1.42
CA LEU A 53 -16.35 -4.14 -0.44
C LEU A 53 -16.38 -2.61 -0.41
N ARG A 54 -15.22 -1.94 -0.49
CA ARG A 54 -15.14 -0.48 -0.68
C ARG A 54 -15.88 -0.03 -1.93
N LYS A 55 -15.76 -0.78 -3.02
CA LYS A 55 -16.45 -0.42 -4.26
C LYS A 55 -17.96 -0.62 -4.13
N LYS A 56 -18.39 -1.72 -3.52
CA LYS A 56 -19.81 -2.07 -3.35
C LYS A 56 -20.55 -1.13 -2.39
N TYR A 57 -19.94 -0.77 -1.26
CA TYR A 57 -20.57 0.01 -0.19
C TYR A 57 -20.06 1.46 -0.12
N GLY A 58 -19.08 1.84 -0.93
CA GLY A 58 -18.51 3.19 -0.94
C GLY A 58 -17.90 3.57 0.42
N GLY A 59 -18.16 4.80 0.85
CA GLY A 59 -17.67 5.35 2.12
C GLY A 59 -18.28 4.72 3.38
N ALA A 60 -19.32 3.89 3.25
CA ALA A 60 -19.95 3.21 4.38
C ALA A 60 -19.13 2.01 4.90
N PHE A 61 -18.22 1.47 4.06
CA PHE A 61 -17.34 0.37 4.45
C PHE A 61 -16.12 0.86 5.23
N GLN A 62 -15.94 0.32 6.44
CA GLN A 62 -14.80 0.60 7.31
C GLN A 62 -14.00 -0.67 7.56
N GLU A 63 -12.67 -0.57 7.51
CA GLU A 63 -11.80 -1.68 7.89
C GLU A 63 -11.73 -1.79 9.41
N VAL A 64 -12.02 -2.98 9.95
CA VAL A 64 -11.87 -3.30 11.36
C VAL A 64 -10.49 -3.92 11.56
N ALA A 65 -9.55 -3.15 12.09
CA ALA A 65 -8.25 -3.68 12.48
C ALA A 65 -8.40 -4.64 13.68
N SER A 66 -7.57 -5.70 13.71
CA SER A 66 -7.39 -6.49 14.93
C SER A 66 -6.77 -5.59 16.01
N MET A 67 -7.33 -5.64 17.21
CA MET A 67 -6.83 -4.88 18.36
C MET A 67 -5.40 -5.34 18.70
N GLY A 68 -4.39 -4.56 18.32
CA GLY A 68 -3.05 -4.61 18.92
C GLY A 68 -1.89 -5.06 18.00
N PRO A 69 -0.64 -4.90 18.48
CA PRO A 69 0.59 -5.15 17.73
C PRO A 69 0.94 -6.64 17.50
N LEU A 70 0.10 -7.56 18.00
CA LEU A 70 0.23 -9.02 17.87
C LEU A 70 -0.87 -9.65 16.99
N GLY A 71 -1.74 -8.84 16.38
CA GLY A 71 -2.76 -9.32 15.45
C GLY A 71 -2.14 -9.86 14.15
N ASP A 72 -2.81 -10.82 13.52
CA ASP A 72 -2.39 -11.57 12.33
C ASP A 72 -2.19 -10.73 11.04
N GLY A 73 -2.07 -9.39 11.16
CA GLY A 73 -1.99 -8.44 10.05
C GLY A 73 -3.27 -8.33 9.21
N GLY A 74 -4.23 -9.24 9.43
CA GLY A 74 -5.50 -9.28 8.72
C GLY A 74 -6.46 -8.19 9.16
N LYS A 75 -7.23 -7.69 8.20
CA LYS A 75 -8.28 -6.68 8.39
C LYS A 75 -9.62 -7.29 8.08
N ASP A 76 -10.57 -7.16 9.00
CA ASP A 76 -11.98 -7.46 8.76
C ASP A 76 -12.69 -6.18 8.26
N GLY A 77 -13.98 -6.28 7.95
CA GLY A 77 -14.77 -5.14 7.48
C GLY A 77 -16.05 -4.95 8.30
N TYR A 78 -16.54 -3.71 8.37
CA TYR A 78 -17.82 -3.39 8.97
C TYR A 78 -18.51 -2.24 8.24
N VAL A 79 -19.83 -2.33 8.08
CA VAL A 79 -20.68 -1.27 7.52
C VAL A 79 -21.68 -0.86 8.59
N LEU A 80 -21.55 0.37 9.10
CA LEU A 80 -22.33 0.85 10.24
C LEU A 80 -23.83 0.96 9.92
N GLU A 81 -24.17 1.44 8.74
CA GLU A 81 -25.56 1.69 8.33
C GLU A 81 -26.39 0.40 8.26
N THR A 82 -25.81 -0.65 7.68
CA THR A 82 -26.47 -1.95 7.51
C THR A 82 -26.16 -2.93 8.65
N ARG A 83 -25.20 -2.58 9.52
CA ARG A 83 -24.68 -3.43 10.61
C ARG A 83 -24.17 -4.77 10.10
N GLU A 84 -23.53 -4.74 8.93
CA GLU A 84 -22.90 -5.89 8.29
C GLU A 84 -21.45 -6.01 8.72
N TYR A 85 -21.07 -7.18 9.23
CA TYR A 85 -19.70 -7.53 9.59
C TYR A 85 -19.11 -8.52 8.57
N PHE A 86 -17.88 -8.29 8.14
CA PHE A 86 -17.17 -9.09 7.13
C PHE A 86 -15.92 -9.71 7.76
N ALA A 87 -15.96 -11.01 8.04
CA ALA A 87 -14.78 -11.77 8.48
C ALA A 87 -14.02 -12.28 7.24
N MET A 88 -12.80 -11.80 7.00
CA MET A 88 -12.07 -12.10 5.76
C MET A 88 -10.94 -13.12 5.99
N SER A 89 -11.09 -14.33 5.45
CA SER A 89 -10.11 -15.41 5.65
C SER A 89 -9.76 -16.17 4.37
N THR A 90 -8.46 -16.44 4.21
CA THR A 90 -7.91 -17.36 3.20
C THR A 90 -7.46 -18.70 3.77
N TRP A 91 -7.35 -18.79 5.10
CA TRP A 91 -6.60 -19.85 5.77
C TRP A 91 -7.52 -20.71 6.62
N SER A 92 -7.57 -22.01 6.29
CA SER A 92 -7.66 -23.12 7.25
C SER A 92 -7.81 -24.44 6.50
N ASP A 93 -7.17 -25.50 7.00
CA ASP A 93 -7.48 -26.89 6.66
C ASP A 93 -8.92 -27.29 7.10
N ASN A 94 -9.59 -26.43 7.87
CA ASN A 94 -10.94 -26.63 8.39
C ASN A 94 -11.74 -25.31 8.45
N ILE A 95 -12.37 -24.95 7.34
CA ILE A 95 -13.15 -23.71 7.16
C ILE A 95 -14.32 -23.66 8.15
N ALA A 96 -15.00 -24.78 8.36
CA ALA A 96 -16.07 -24.94 9.33
C ALA A 96 -15.68 -24.46 10.75
N THR A 97 -14.49 -24.82 11.25
CA THR A 97 -14.01 -24.36 12.56
C THR A 97 -13.69 -22.87 12.55
N LYS A 98 -13.11 -22.37 11.45
CA LYS A 98 -12.76 -20.96 11.30
C LYS A 98 -13.99 -20.05 11.32
N ILE A 99 -15.06 -20.42 10.62
CA ILE A 99 -16.35 -19.70 10.64
C ILE A 99 -16.87 -19.55 12.07
N LYS A 100 -16.85 -20.62 12.87
CA LYS A 100 -17.31 -20.57 14.28
C LYS A 100 -16.47 -19.62 15.13
N ASN A 101 -15.16 -19.70 14.98
CA ASN A 101 -14.24 -18.87 15.77
C ASN A 101 -14.37 -17.39 15.40
N ASP A 102 -14.44 -17.08 14.10
CA ASP A 102 -14.59 -15.69 13.64
C ASP A 102 -15.96 -15.12 14.02
N TYR A 103 -17.02 -15.94 13.98
CA TYR A 103 -18.34 -15.56 14.49
C TYR A 103 -18.28 -15.26 15.99
N LYS A 104 -17.72 -16.15 16.81
CA LYS A 104 -17.55 -15.93 18.25
C LYS A 104 -16.79 -14.64 18.54
N ASN A 105 -15.65 -14.44 17.86
CA ASN A 105 -14.85 -13.23 17.98
C ASN A 105 -15.63 -11.97 17.55
N CYS A 106 -16.55 -12.08 16.60
CA CYS A 106 -17.42 -10.99 16.18
C CYS A 106 -18.44 -10.62 17.26
N ILE A 107 -19.02 -11.61 17.96
CA ILE A 107 -19.96 -11.37 19.06
C ILE A 107 -19.25 -10.81 20.30
N ASP A 108 -18.02 -11.27 20.55
CA ASP A 108 -17.19 -10.76 21.65
C ASP A 108 -16.76 -9.30 21.40
N LYS A 109 -16.77 -8.83 20.16
CA LYS A 109 -16.59 -7.41 19.83
C LYS A 109 -17.89 -6.69 20.16
N ASN A 110 -17.81 -5.61 20.96
CA ASN A 110 -18.94 -4.77 21.36
C ASN A 110 -19.50 -3.91 20.20
N LEU A 111 -19.76 -4.55 19.05
CA LEU A 111 -20.33 -3.98 17.83
C LEU A 111 -21.76 -4.50 17.68
N GLU A 112 -22.66 -3.60 17.29
CA GLU A 112 -24.03 -4.00 16.97
C GLU A 112 -24.06 -4.61 15.56
N VAL A 113 -24.19 -5.93 15.48
CA VAL A 113 -24.14 -6.69 14.21
C VAL A 113 -25.51 -7.29 13.95
N LYS A 114 -26.08 -7.05 12.77
CA LYS A 114 -27.30 -7.70 12.28
C LYS A 114 -27.03 -8.80 11.27
N LYS A 115 -25.85 -8.75 10.64
CA LYS A 115 -25.46 -9.71 9.62
C LYS A 115 -23.97 -9.98 9.66
N PHE A 116 -23.60 -11.24 9.77
CA PHE A 116 -22.22 -11.71 9.72
C PHE A 116 -21.97 -12.40 8.37
N ILE A 117 -20.91 -11.99 7.68
CA ILE A 117 -20.55 -12.48 6.35
C ILE A 117 -19.13 -13.03 6.41
N PHE A 118 -18.99 -14.33 6.19
CA PHE A 118 -17.68 -14.96 6.08
C PHE A 118 -17.17 -14.91 4.63
N VAL A 119 -16.09 -14.18 4.41
CA VAL A 119 -15.52 -13.93 3.07
C VAL A 119 -14.31 -14.83 2.84
N THR A 120 -14.31 -15.61 1.75
CA THR A 120 -13.24 -16.58 1.49
C THR A 120 -12.93 -16.80 0.01
N ASN A 121 -11.66 -17.13 -0.29
CA ASN A 121 -11.19 -17.55 -1.62
C ASN A 121 -11.43 -19.04 -1.90
N ARG A 122 -11.99 -19.78 -0.95
CA ARG A 122 -12.25 -21.22 -1.06
C ARG A 122 -13.71 -21.49 -1.44
N LYS A 123 -13.98 -22.72 -1.86
CA LYS A 123 -15.35 -23.20 -2.08
C LYS A 123 -15.97 -23.57 -0.73
N ILE A 124 -17.22 -23.20 -0.52
CA ILE A 124 -18.01 -23.61 0.64
C ILE A 124 -18.56 -25.01 0.36
N GLY A 125 -18.23 -25.98 1.22
CA GLY A 125 -18.70 -27.36 1.12
C GLY A 125 -19.87 -27.65 2.07
N PRO A 126 -20.38 -28.89 2.07
CA PRO A 126 -21.51 -29.29 2.91
C PRO A 126 -21.26 -29.09 4.41
N LYS A 127 -20.04 -29.35 4.89
CA LYS A 127 -19.67 -29.20 6.30
C LYS A 127 -19.74 -27.75 6.76
N GLU A 128 -19.34 -26.81 5.90
CA GLU A 128 -19.43 -25.38 6.18
C GLU A 128 -20.90 -24.93 6.20
N CYS A 129 -21.73 -25.42 5.27
CA CYS A 129 -23.17 -25.16 5.27
C CYS A 129 -23.83 -25.65 6.57
N ASP A 130 -23.54 -26.88 7.03
CA ASP A 130 -24.06 -27.41 8.29
C ASP A 130 -23.71 -26.51 9.50
N VAL A 131 -22.54 -25.88 9.48
CA VAL A 131 -22.10 -24.96 10.52
C VAL A 131 -22.86 -23.64 10.44
N ILE A 132 -23.01 -23.08 9.24
CA ILE A 132 -23.76 -21.84 9.01
C ILE A 132 -25.22 -22.01 9.43
N ASP A 133 -25.84 -23.13 9.06
CA ASP A 133 -27.23 -23.44 9.43
C ASP A 133 -27.39 -23.59 10.94
N LYS A 134 -26.46 -24.28 11.61
CA LYS A 134 -26.45 -24.37 13.09
C LYS A 134 -26.28 -23.01 13.76
N LEU A 135 -25.41 -22.15 13.23
CA LEU A 135 -25.22 -20.82 13.79
C LEU A 135 -26.45 -19.92 13.56
N ASN A 136 -27.10 -20.01 12.38
CA ASN A 136 -28.34 -19.30 12.10
C ASN A 136 -29.50 -19.78 13.00
N LEU A 137 -29.62 -21.09 13.23
CA LEU A 137 -30.64 -21.65 14.14
C LEU A 137 -30.44 -21.20 15.58
N GLY A 138 -29.18 -21.09 16.02
CA GLY A 138 -28.84 -20.66 17.38
C GLY A 138 -28.94 -19.16 17.63
N ASN A 139 -29.02 -18.33 16.58
CA ASN A 139 -28.96 -16.87 16.69
C ASN A 139 -29.97 -16.22 15.73
N GLN A 140 -31.18 -15.92 16.23
CA GLN A 140 -32.25 -15.36 15.39
C GLN A 140 -32.06 -13.88 15.04
N ASP A 141 -31.26 -13.16 15.82
CA ASP A 141 -31.05 -11.72 15.64
C ASP A 141 -29.96 -11.37 14.62
N ILE A 142 -29.12 -12.34 14.25
CA ILE A 142 -27.95 -12.14 13.38
C ILE A 142 -28.02 -13.11 12.21
N LYS A 143 -28.16 -12.57 11.00
CA LYS A 143 -28.13 -13.38 9.78
C LYS A 143 -26.69 -13.75 9.42
N ILE A 144 -26.42 -15.03 9.16
CA ILE A 144 -25.09 -15.54 8.86
C ILE A 144 -25.04 -16.00 7.40
N GLU A 145 -24.12 -15.42 6.63
CA GLU A 145 -23.93 -15.68 5.20
C GLU A 145 -22.45 -15.93 4.86
N THR A 146 -22.20 -16.43 3.65
CA THR A 146 -20.85 -16.54 3.08
C THR A 146 -20.75 -15.71 1.80
N LEU A 147 -19.54 -15.24 1.52
CA LEU A 147 -19.18 -14.59 0.28
C LEU A 147 -17.94 -15.28 -0.29
N SER A 148 -18.13 -16.16 -1.27
CA SER A 148 -17.02 -16.88 -1.89
C SER A 148 -16.39 -16.08 -3.03
N HIS A 149 -15.18 -16.48 -3.45
CA HIS A 149 -14.55 -16.00 -4.69
C HIS A 149 -15.46 -16.06 -5.92
N ARG A 150 -16.31 -17.09 -6.04
CA ARG A 150 -17.26 -17.23 -7.14
C ARG A 150 -18.38 -16.20 -7.08
N ASP A 151 -18.90 -15.92 -5.88
CA ASP A 151 -19.94 -14.91 -5.68
C ASP A 151 -19.39 -13.51 -5.97
N MET A 152 -18.16 -13.24 -5.55
CA MET A 152 -17.46 -12.01 -5.91
C MET A 152 -17.20 -11.91 -7.41
N ALA A 153 -16.77 -12.99 -8.08
CA ALA A 153 -16.54 -12.97 -9.53
C ALA A 153 -17.81 -12.66 -10.32
N LYS A 154 -18.94 -13.25 -9.92
CA LYS A 154 -20.26 -12.95 -10.50
C LYS A 154 -20.66 -11.50 -10.30
N ALA A 155 -20.43 -10.93 -9.12
CA ALA A 155 -20.72 -9.52 -8.88
C ALA A 155 -19.77 -8.59 -9.65
N LEU A 156 -18.50 -8.98 -9.80
CA LEU A 156 -17.48 -8.16 -10.46
C LEU A 156 -17.70 -8.01 -11.97
N ILE A 157 -18.33 -8.98 -12.63
CA ILE A 157 -18.57 -8.90 -14.08
C ILE A 157 -19.49 -7.73 -14.48
N GLU A 158 -20.30 -7.24 -13.54
CA GLU A 158 -21.20 -6.11 -13.76
C GLU A 158 -20.48 -4.75 -13.70
N TYR A 159 -19.24 -4.73 -13.18
CA TYR A 159 -18.45 -3.50 -13.08
C TYR A 159 -17.66 -3.25 -14.37
N PRO A 160 -17.33 -1.97 -14.67
CA PRO A 160 -16.40 -1.64 -15.73
C PRO A 160 -15.06 -2.39 -15.56
N GLN A 161 -14.52 -2.92 -16.66
CA GLN A 161 -13.26 -3.68 -16.69
C GLN A 161 -12.12 -3.02 -15.91
N ARG A 162 -11.98 -1.70 -16.00
CA ARG A 162 -10.98 -0.93 -15.25
C ARG A 162 -11.10 -1.13 -13.74
N GLU A 163 -12.33 -1.11 -13.24
CA GLU A 163 -12.62 -1.25 -11.81
C GLU A 163 -12.38 -2.69 -11.35
N VAL A 164 -12.73 -3.67 -12.19
CA VAL A 164 -12.44 -5.08 -11.91
C VAL A 164 -10.94 -5.30 -11.78
N LEU A 165 -10.13 -4.80 -12.71
CA LEU A 165 -8.67 -4.92 -12.64
C LEU A 165 -8.07 -4.23 -11.40
N ALA A 166 -8.58 -3.05 -11.04
CA ALA A 166 -8.19 -2.33 -9.84
C ALA A 166 -8.54 -3.11 -8.56
N ILE A 167 -9.72 -3.72 -8.50
CA ILE A 167 -10.15 -4.56 -7.37
C ILE A 167 -9.26 -5.81 -7.25
N LEU A 168 -8.94 -6.45 -8.38
CA LEU A 168 -8.08 -7.64 -8.42
C LEU A 168 -6.60 -7.33 -8.14
N GLY A 169 -6.22 -6.06 -8.03
CA GLY A 169 -4.83 -5.64 -7.84
C GLY A 169 -3.92 -6.11 -8.97
N LYS A 170 -4.48 -6.31 -10.17
CA LYS A 170 -3.69 -6.59 -11.36
C LYS A 170 -3.08 -5.26 -11.82
N PRO A 171 -1.81 -5.26 -12.28
CA PRO A 171 -1.33 -4.12 -13.05
C PRO A 171 -2.32 -3.95 -14.20
N MET A 172 -2.84 -2.74 -14.39
CA MET A 172 -3.68 -2.44 -15.54
C MET A 172 -2.83 -2.65 -16.79
N SER A 173 -2.90 -3.84 -17.37
CA SER A 173 -2.21 -4.19 -18.59
C SER A 173 -3.00 -3.59 -19.75
N PHE A 174 -2.42 -2.54 -20.33
CA PHE A 174 -2.59 -2.09 -21.72
C PHE A 174 -4.02 -1.77 -22.18
N TYR A 175 -4.51 -0.59 -21.81
CA TYR A 175 -5.30 0.24 -22.73
C TYR A 175 -4.91 1.73 -22.65
N ASP A 176 -3.68 2.01 -22.22
CA ASP A 176 -2.96 3.21 -22.62
C ASP A 176 -1.48 2.84 -22.72
N ASP A 177 -0.91 2.85 -23.94
CA ASP A 177 0.50 2.52 -24.26
C ASP A 177 1.54 3.43 -23.54
N LYS A 178 1.06 4.28 -22.64
CA LYS A 178 1.81 5.34 -21.97
C LYS A 178 1.84 5.17 -20.46
N THR A 179 0.96 4.40 -19.81
CA THR A 179 0.81 4.49 -18.35
C THR A 179 1.53 3.37 -17.58
N VAL A 180 2.25 3.72 -16.51
CA VAL A 180 3.06 2.83 -15.65
C VAL A 180 2.76 3.02 -14.17
N TYR A 181 2.91 1.99 -13.34
CA TYR A 181 2.75 2.10 -11.88
C TYR A 181 4.09 1.98 -11.14
N PHE A 182 4.47 2.99 -10.37
CA PHE A 182 5.72 2.96 -9.62
C PHE A 182 5.59 2.12 -8.33
N GLU A 183 5.89 0.84 -8.47
CA GLU A 183 5.79 -0.14 -7.39
C GLU A 183 6.73 0.17 -6.21
N GLU A 184 6.26 -0.19 -5.01
CA GLU A 184 7.01 -0.08 -3.76
C GLU A 184 8.02 -1.23 -3.63
N CYS A 185 9.30 -0.90 -3.44
CA CYS A 185 10.30 -1.90 -3.11
C CYS A 185 10.19 -2.30 -1.63
N ARG A 186 9.43 -3.38 -1.35
CA ARG A 186 9.13 -3.85 0.02
C ARG A 186 10.38 -4.16 0.85
N ASP A 187 11.45 -4.65 0.22
CA ASP A 187 12.70 -5.03 0.91
C ASP A 187 13.46 -3.83 1.52
N ARG A 188 13.04 -2.59 1.23
CA ARG A 188 13.71 -1.36 1.70
C ARG A 188 12.77 -0.39 2.40
N GLN A 189 11.64 -0.89 2.88
CA GLN A 189 10.69 -0.10 3.64
C GLN A 189 11.24 0.16 5.05
N LEU A 190 11.21 1.43 5.47
CA LEU A 190 11.70 1.85 6.78
C LEU A 190 10.59 2.61 7.51
N THR A 191 10.11 2.09 8.63
CA THR A 191 9.09 2.73 9.46
C THR A 191 9.72 3.28 10.73
N PHE A 192 9.37 4.51 11.10
CA PHE A 192 9.93 5.23 12.23
C PHE A 192 9.01 6.33 12.74
N THR A 193 9.31 6.81 13.93
CA THR A 193 8.66 7.93 14.59
C THR A 193 9.36 9.25 14.29
N LEU A 194 8.64 10.39 14.39
CA LEU A 194 9.29 11.70 14.24
C LEU A 194 10.46 11.88 15.22
N TRP A 195 10.30 11.39 16.44
CA TRP A 195 11.33 11.47 17.49
C TRP A 195 12.61 10.75 17.09
N GLU A 196 12.51 9.54 16.56
CA GLU A 196 13.68 8.79 16.07
C GLU A 196 14.41 9.55 14.94
N SER A 197 13.66 10.20 14.04
CA SER A 197 14.28 11.03 13.01
C SER A 197 14.93 12.29 13.56
N ILE A 198 14.29 12.97 14.53
CA ILE A 198 14.83 14.19 15.17
C ILE A 198 16.12 13.86 15.93
N LYS A 199 16.10 12.80 16.75
CA LYS A 199 17.25 12.33 17.53
C LYS A 199 18.45 12.06 16.63
N ASP A 200 18.20 11.49 15.45
CA ASP A 200 19.25 11.14 14.49
C ASP A 200 19.57 12.26 13.49
N SER A 201 19.07 13.47 13.73
CA SER A 201 19.41 14.64 12.92
C SER A 201 20.75 15.24 13.33
N MET A 202 21.49 15.74 12.34
CA MET A 202 22.77 16.42 12.55
C MET A 202 22.63 17.66 13.45
N HIS A 203 21.48 18.35 13.42
CA HIS A 203 21.25 19.56 14.21
C HIS A 203 21.14 19.28 15.70
N VAL A 204 20.41 18.24 16.10
CA VAL A 204 20.33 17.81 17.52
C VAL A 204 21.72 17.42 18.00
N TYR A 205 22.49 16.74 17.16
CA TYR A 205 23.86 16.39 17.49
C TYR A 205 24.78 17.60 17.70
N LEU A 206 24.74 18.59 16.79
CA LEU A 206 25.48 19.85 16.95
C LEU A 206 25.06 20.63 18.19
N ALA A 207 23.76 20.65 18.50
CA ALA A 207 23.25 21.26 19.72
C ALA A 207 23.79 20.55 20.97
N THR A 208 23.83 19.22 20.99
CA THR A 208 24.44 18.45 22.09
C THR A 208 25.92 18.79 22.26
N ILE A 209 26.71 18.84 21.17
CA ILE A 209 28.12 19.27 21.23
C ILE A 209 28.23 20.68 21.81
N PHE A 210 27.40 21.61 21.35
CA PHE A 210 27.42 22.99 21.82
C PHE A 210 27.10 23.07 23.33
N PHE A 211 26.03 22.42 23.79
CA PHE A 211 25.68 22.40 25.22
C PHE A 211 26.77 21.76 26.06
N VAL A 212 27.39 20.68 25.58
CA VAL A 212 28.54 20.04 26.23
C VAL A 212 29.73 20.99 26.28
N ALA A 213 30.04 21.69 25.19
CA ALA A 213 31.14 22.64 25.15
C ALA A 213 30.91 23.79 26.14
N VAL A 214 29.71 24.37 26.17
CA VAL A 214 29.32 25.41 27.13
C VAL A 214 29.42 24.90 28.57
N PHE A 215 28.95 23.68 28.83
CA PHE A 215 29.06 23.03 30.14
C PHE A 215 30.53 22.81 30.53
N CYS A 216 31.36 22.31 29.63
CA CYS A 216 32.79 22.17 29.87
C CYS A 216 33.47 23.52 30.14
N THR A 217 33.12 24.57 29.38
CA THR A 217 33.65 25.93 29.59
C THR A 217 33.20 26.52 30.92
N SER A 218 31.94 26.33 31.33
CA SER A 218 31.46 26.83 32.62
C SER A 218 32.13 26.12 33.80
N PHE A 219 32.39 24.81 33.68
CA PHE A 219 33.15 24.06 34.69
C PHE A 219 34.65 24.35 34.68
N PHE A 220 35.20 24.86 33.57
CA PHE A 220 36.60 25.30 33.50
C PHE A 220 36.90 26.46 34.48
N TYR A 221 35.88 27.21 34.88
CA TYR A 221 35.98 28.32 35.86
C TYR A 221 35.89 27.87 37.34
N VAL A 222 35.72 26.58 37.64
CA VAL A 222 35.83 26.04 39.01
C VAL A 222 37.30 26.09 39.47
N GLU A 223 37.67 26.03 40.76
CA GLU A 223 39.10 26.26 41.14
C GLU A 223 40.04 25.05 40.98
N ALA A 224 39.53 23.81 40.93
CA ALA A 224 40.38 22.61 40.95
C ALA A 224 40.75 22.09 39.54
N ASP A 225 42.00 22.28 39.11
CA ASP A 225 42.45 21.99 37.74
C ASP A 225 42.43 20.50 37.33
N TRP A 226 42.74 19.59 38.25
CA TRP A 226 42.73 18.15 37.96
C TRP A 226 41.30 17.62 37.77
N ALA A 227 40.34 18.16 38.52
CA ALA A 227 38.93 17.78 38.44
C ALA A 227 38.29 18.26 37.13
N LYS A 228 38.65 19.46 36.65
CA LYS A 228 38.24 19.98 35.33
C LYS A 228 38.70 19.08 34.21
N THR A 229 39.99 18.71 34.24
CA THR A 229 40.62 17.92 33.18
C THR A 229 40.00 16.53 33.11
N LEU A 230 39.76 15.89 34.27
CA LEU A 230 39.10 14.59 34.34
C LEU A 230 37.65 14.66 33.83
N CYS A 231 36.88 15.68 34.24
CA CYS A 231 35.51 15.87 33.78
C CYS A 231 35.44 16.07 32.26
N PHE A 232 36.33 16.90 31.70
CA PHE A 232 36.42 17.13 30.27
C PHE A 232 36.70 15.84 29.49
N ILE A 233 37.67 15.03 29.96
CA ILE A 233 38.02 13.75 29.33
C ILE A 233 36.84 12.78 29.37
N VAL A 234 36.15 12.66 30.50
CA VAL A 234 34.99 11.76 30.65
C VAL A 234 33.86 12.17 29.72
N VAL A 235 33.54 13.46 29.65
CA VAL A 235 32.47 13.98 28.79
C VAL A 235 32.82 13.79 27.30
N ALA A 236 34.06 14.08 26.90
CA ALA A 236 34.54 13.85 25.54
C ALA A 236 34.53 12.36 25.15
N ALA A 237 34.89 11.48 26.08
CA ALA A 237 34.85 10.03 25.88
C ALA A 237 33.42 9.52 25.75
N LEU A 238 32.49 9.97 26.61
CA LEU A 238 31.08 9.60 26.53
C LEU A 238 30.41 10.09 25.24
N MET A 239 30.76 11.29 24.76
CA MET A 239 30.31 11.76 23.45
C MET A 239 30.85 10.91 22.31
N SER A 240 32.14 10.56 22.35
CA SER A 240 32.77 9.72 21.32
C SER A 240 32.16 8.32 21.29
N LEU A 241 31.85 7.76 22.47
CA LEU A 241 31.15 6.49 22.62
C LEU A 241 29.72 6.57 22.09
N TYR A 242 28.97 7.63 22.44
CA TYR A 242 27.63 7.87 21.89
C TYR A 242 27.65 7.92 20.36
N MET A 243 28.66 8.56 19.77
CA MET A 243 28.85 8.63 18.32
C MET A 243 29.11 7.27 17.69
N LEU A 244 30.02 6.49 18.27
CA LEU A 244 30.34 5.15 17.79
C LEU A 244 29.11 4.24 17.81
N VAL A 245 28.34 4.27 18.90
CA VAL A 245 27.15 3.43 19.07
C VAL A 245 26.01 3.85 18.12
N ASN A 246 25.83 5.15 17.86
CA ASN A 246 24.71 5.66 17.06
C ASN A 246 25.04 5.94 15.59
N ILE A 247 26.26 5.64 15.12
CA ILE A 247 26.71 5.95 13.74
C ILE A 247 25.82 5.37 12.64
N ASN A 248 25.25 4.18 12.89
CA ASN A 248 24.37 3.49 11.96
C ASN A 248 22.94 4.06 11.99
N SER A 249 22.47 4.53 13.14
CA SER A 249 21.16 5.18 13.31
C SER A 249 21.15 6.55 12.60
N LEU A 250 22.22 7.32 12.82
CA LEU A 250 22.48 8.61 12.16
C LEU A 250 22.45 8.52 10.62
N ARG A 251 22.73 7.35 10.04
CA ARG A 251 22.69 7.16 8.58
C ARG A 251 21.30 6.86 8.03
N LYS A 252 20.40 6.33 8.86
CA LYS A 252 19.08 5.83 8.44
C LYS A 252 18.00 6.92 8.43
N TYR A 253 17.95 7.81 9.42
CA TYR A 253 16.79 8.71 9.63
C TYR A 253 17.08 10.22 9.41
N LYS A 254 17.95 10.55 8.45
CA LYS A 254 18.49 11.92 8.21
C LYS A 254 17.49 13.01 7.77
N TYR A 255 16.20 12.73 7.70
CA TYR A 255 15.24 13.58 6.99
C TYR A 255 14.37 14.47 7.89
N ALA A 256 14.62 14.54 9.20
CA ALA A 256 13.77 15.23 10.17
C ALA A 256 13.35 16.65 9.74
N HIS A 257 14.30 17.48 9.28
CA HIS A 257 14.02 18.86 8.86
C HIS A 257 13.06 18.91 7.65
N LYS A 258 13.23 18.01 6.67
CA LYS A 258 12.31 17.92 5.52
C LYS A 258 10.94 17.43 5.93
N ILE A 259 10.87 16.45 6.83
CA ILE A 259 9.60 15.92 7.36
C ILE A 259 8.86 17.03 8.11
N LEU A 260 9.57 17.78 8.97
CA LEU A 260 9.00 18.91 9.70
C LEU A 260 8.48 19.99 8.75
N TYR A 261 9.27 20.34 7.73
CA TYR A 261 8.84 21.28 6.69
C TYR A 261 7.55 20.82 6.01
N LEU A 262 7.49 19.56 5.56
CA LEU A 262 6.31 18.99 4.91
C LEU A 262 5.06 18.98 5.81
N LEU A 263 5.24 18.75 7.12
CA LEU A 263 4.17 18.81 8.12
C LEU A 263 3.67 20.25 8.31
N VAL A 264 4.57 21.21 8.50
CA VAL A 264 4.24 22.62 8.74
C VAL A 264 3.57 23.25 7.50
N THR A 265 4.03 22.92 6.30
CA THR A 265 3.41 23.40 5.05
C THR A 265 2.11 22.67 4.71
N GLY A 266 1.65 21.71 5.52
CA GLY A 266 0.43 20.94 5.28
C GLY A 266 0.49 19.96 4.11
N LYS A 267 1.68 19.74 3.52
CA LYS A 267 1.90 18.87 2.36
C LYS A 267 1.88 17.38 2.73
N LEU A 268 2.20 17.04 3.98
CA LEU A 268 2.20 15.66 4.48
C LEU A 268 1.07 15.43 5.50
N GLN A 269 -0.13 15.23 4.98
CA GLN A 269 -1.31 14.87 5.78
C GLN A 269 -1.30 13.37 6.13
N THR A 270 -2.09 12.98 7.13
CA THR A 270 -2.22 11.58 7.54
C THR A 270 -2.76 10.74 6.38
N GLN A 271 -2.18 9.56 6.16
CA GLN A 271 -2.40 8.65 5.04
C GLN A 271 -1.88 9.11 3.67
N ASN A 272 -1.39 10.36 3.53
CA ASN A 272 -0.78 10.82 2.29
C ASN A 272 0.69 10.39 2.18
N GLU A 273 1.15 10.26 0.94
CA GLU A 273 2.53 9.96 0.58
C GLU A 273 3.07 11.02 -0.38
N VAL A 274 4.29 11.50 -0.13
CA VAL A 274 4.93 12.57 -0.92
C VAL A 274 6.39 12.25 -1.22
N LEU A 275 6.97 12.89 -2.22
CA LEU A 275 8.38 12.73 -2.53
C LEU A 275 9.25 13.41 -1.46
N LEU A 276 10.13 12.64 -0.81
CA LEU A 276 11.01 13.11 0.26
C LEU A 276 12.39 13.52 -0.27
N ASN A 277 12.93 12.73 -1.19
CA ASN A 277 14.26 12.96 -1.74
C ASN A 277 14.35 12.47 -3.20
N GLU A 278 14.53 13.43 -4.10
CA GLU A 278 14.72 13.19 -5.53
C GLU A 278 16.00 12.42 -5.82
N GLY A 279 17.14 12.78 -5.23
CA GLY A 279 18.42 12.13 -5.53
C GLY A 279 18.50 10.66 -5.11
N ARG A 280 17.58 10.19 -4.26
CA ARG A 280 17.49 8.79 -3.82
C ARG A 280 16.16 8.12 -4.20
N HIS A 281 15.26 8.86 -4.84
CA HIS A 281 13.91 8.44 -5.23
C HIS A 281 13.13 7.84 -4.05
N LEU A 282 13.18 8.56 -2.94
CA LEU A 282 12.50 8.19 -1.70
C LEU A 282 11.21 8.99 -1.57
N THR A 283 10.17 8.29 -1.20
CA THR A 283 8.85 8.81 -0.84
C THR A 283 8.63 8.61 0.64
N ILE A 284 7.82 9.45 1.27
CA ILE A 284 7.45 9.34 2.67
C ILE A 284 5.94 9.32 2.81
N LYS A 285 5.43 8.31 3.50
CA LYS A 285 4.03 8.18 3.89
C LYS A 285 3.87 8.48 5.37
N ARG A 286 2.85 9.26 5.74
CA ARG A 286 2.48 9.49 7.13
C ARG A 286 1.38 8.52 7.53
N ASN A 287 1.72 7.43 8.19
CA ASN A 287 0.75 6.38 8.55
C ASN A 287 -0.18 6.83 9.69
N SER A 288 0.35 7.60 10.63
CA SER A 288 -0.40 8.16 11.77
C SER A 288 0.18 9.52 12.14
N THR A 289 -0.33 10.14 13.21
CA THR A 289 0.10 11.48 13.66
C THR A 289 1.61 11.63 13.73
N TRP A 290 2.33 10.60 14.22
CA TRP A 290 3.78 10.63 14.41
C TRP A 290 4.54 9.43 13.84
N ASN A 291 3.88 8.56 13.08
CA ASN A 291 4.51 7.41 12.43
C ASN A 291 4.65 7.65 10.92
N PHE A 292 5.85 7.41 10.41
CA PHE A 292 6.23 7.64 9.04
C PHE A 292 6.86 6.39 8.43
N THR A 293 6.66 6.21 7.15
CA THR A 293 7.32 5.15 6.37
C THR A 293 8.00 5.77 5.17
N ILE A 294 9.28 5.44 4.97
CA ILE A 294 10.00 5.77 3.75
C ILE A 294 9.93 4.59 2.79
N ASN A 295 9.48 4.86 1.57
CA ASN A 295 9.42 3.91 0.47
C ASN A 295 10.43 4.31 -0.62
N LYS A 296 11.07 3.32 -1.24
CA LYS A 296 11.81 3.54 -2.49
C LYS A 296 10.93 3.08 -3.65
N ARG A 297 10.70 3.98 -4.60
CA ARG A 297 9.86 3.73 -5.78
C ARG A 297 10.68 3.88 -7.06
N SER A 298 10.53 2.92 -7.96
CA SER A 298 11.12 2.95 -9.30
C SER A 298 10.42 1.92 -10.19
N ILE A 299 10.40 2.16 -11.50
CA ILE A 299 9.88 1.20 -12.47
C ILE A 299 10.85 1.05 -13.65
N ASN A 300 10.74 -0.04 -14.40
CA ASN A 300 11.43 -0.16 -15.68
C ASN A 300 10.74 0.71 -16.73
N CYS A 301 11.52 1.36 -17.59
CA CYS A 301 10.99 2.13 -18.70
C CYS A 301 10.18 1.23 -19.65
N ILE A 302 8.98 1.67 -20.04
CA ILE A 302 8.12 0.91 -20.96
C ILE A 302 8.35 1.25 -22.43
N LYS A 303 9.10 2.31 -22.74
CA LYS A 303 9.40 2.69 -24.14
C LYS A 303 10.20 1.59 -24.82
N ARG A 304 9.71 1.12 -25.98
CA ARG A 304 10.33 0.05 -26.78
C ARG A 304 11.83 0.34 -26.99
N GLY A 305 12.67 -0.65 -26.72
CA GLY A 305 14.13 -0.55 -26.83
C GLY A 305 14.84 0.08 -25.62
N CYS A 306 14.11 0.49 -24.57
CA CYS A 306 14.71 1.04 -23.35
C CYS A 306 14.70 0.03 -22.19
N SER A 307 15.89 -0.34 -21.70
CA SER A 307 16.05 -1.25 -20.55
C SER A 307 16.37 -0.54 -19.23
N SER A 308 16.10 0.76 -19.16
CA SER A 308 16.55 1.61 -18.04
C SER A 308 15.47 1.77 -16.98
N LYS A 309 15.86 2.29 -15.80
CA LYS A 309 14.90 2.61 -14.75
C LYS A 309 14.36 4.03 -14.91
N VAL A 310 13.11 4.19 -14.53
CA VAL A 310 12.41 5.46 -14.40
C VAL A 310 12.29 5.78 -12.92
N PHE A 311 12.64 7.01 -12.59
CA PHE A 311 12.74 7.50 -11.24
C PHE A 311 11.90 8.75 -11.03
N LEU A 312 11.43 8.97 -9.80
CA LEU A 312 10.53 10.08 -9.47
C LEU A 312 11.30 11.38 -9.16
N TYR A 313 10.76 12.50 -9.65
CA TYR A 313 11.23 13.88 -9.47
C TYR A 313 10.05 14.83 -9.23
N THR A 314 10.29 15.99 -8.62
CA THR A 314 9.29 17.06 -8.50
C THR A 314 9.60 18.17 -9.50
N GLN A 315 8.59 18.75 -10.15
CA GLN A 315 8.73 19.98 -10.92
C GLN A 315 8.51 21.23 -10.05
N GLU A 316 8.85 22.41 -10.59
CA GLU A 316 8.72 23.70 -9.90
C GLU A 316 7.27 24.02 -9.50
N ASP A 317 6.30 23.48 -10.25
CA ASP A 317 4.86 23.58 -9.99
C ASP A 317 4.37 22.59 -8.90
N GLY A 318 5.26 21.75 -8.36
CA GLY A 318 4.96 20.76 -7.35
C GLY A 318 4.41 19.43 -7.88
N THR A 319 4.28 19.27 -9.20
CA THR A 319 3.85 18.02 -9.81
C THR A 319 4.96 16.96 -9.76
N ILE A 320 4.58 15.69 -9.61
CA ILE A 320 5.53 14.57 -9.63
C ILE A 320 5.67 14.09 -11.07
N ILE A 321 6.90 13.88 -11.52
CA ILE A 321 7.20 13.29 -12.83
C ILE A 321 8.17 12.12 -12.68
N GLY A 322 8.04 11.14 -13.56
CA GLY A 322 9.02 10.09 -13.76
C GLY A 322 10.00 10.48 -14.86
N ARG A 323 11.31 10.31 -14.67
CA ARG A 323 12.29 10.43 -15.76
C ARG A 323 13.13 9.17 -15.86
N CYS A 324 13.32 8.70 -17.09
CA CYS A 324 14.23 7.61 -17.39
C CYS A 324 15.69 8.04 -17.15
N GLU A 325 16.48 7.12 -16.59
CA GLU A 325 17.90 7.34 -16.29
C GLU A 325 18.76 7.59 -17.54
N LYS A 326 18.53 6.82 -18.62
CA LYS A 326 19.32 6.93 -19.86
C LYS A 326 18.85 8.00 -20.82
N ASP A 327 17.57 8.39 -20.77
CA ASP A 327 16.99 9.37 -21.68
C ASP A 327 16.03 10.27 -20.93
N LYS A 328 16.58 11.38 -20.40
CA LYS A 328 15.87 12.33 -19.54
C LYS A 328 14.82 13.16 -20.27
N LEU A 329 14.92 13.29 -21.60
CA LEU A 329 14.09 14.20 -22.38
C LEU A 329 12.95 13.46 -23.09
N ASN A 330 13.18 12.27 -23.64
CA ASN A 330 12.14 11.59 -24.42
C ASN A 330 11.27 10.61 -23.62
N HIS A 331 11.69 10.20 -22.41
CA HIS A 331 11.01 9.18 -21.60
C HIS A 331 10.57 9.78 -20.26
N THR A 332 9.75 10.84 -20.33
CA THR A 332 9.19 11.51 -19.16
C THR A 332 7.78 11.01 -18.92
N TYR A 333 7.43 10.82 -17.65
CA TYR A 333 6.12 10.34 -17.23
C TYR A 333 5.49 11.41 -16.35
N ARG A 334 4.25 11.79 -16.61
CA ARG A 334 3.45 12.62 -15.70
C ARG A 334 2.86 11.72 -14.62
N VAL A 335 3.29 11.90 -13.37
CA VAL A 335 2.92 11.00 -12.27
C VAL A 335 1.83 11.61 -11.40
N ASP A 336 0.75 10.87 -11.19
CA ASP A 336 -0.34 11.27 -10.32
C ASP A 336 -0.01 11.03 -8.82
N ASN A 337 -0.91 11.46 -7.94
CA ASN A 337 -0.76 11.31 -6.49
C ASN A 337 -0.84 9.84 -6.02
N ASN A 338 -1.24 8.91 -6.89
CA ASN A 338 -1.29 7.48 -6.62
C ASN A 338 -0.09 6.74 -7.24
N PHE A 339 0.90 7.48 -7.75
CA PHE A 339 2.11 6.96 -8.39
C PHE A 339 1.87 6.20 -9.71
N TYR A 340 0.82 6.54 -10.44
CA TYR A 340 0.66 6.17 -11.85
C TYR A 340 1.29 7.25 -12.73
N GLY A 341 2.23 6.86 -13.58
CA GLY A 341 2.92 7.74 -14.52
C GLY A 341 2.45 7.55 -15.94
N GLU A 342 2.00 8.60 -16.62
CA GLU A 342 1.66 8.59 -18.05
C GLU A 342 2.84 9.14 -18.87
N LEU A 343 3.38 8.34 -19.79
CA LEU A 343 4.46 8.71 -20.71
C LEU A 343 4.01 9.87 -21.59
N LEU A 344 4.71 10.99 -21.48
CA LEU A 344 4.46 12.21 -22.25
C LEU A 344 4.88 12.05 -23.71
#